data_AF-A0A381SVC2-F1
#
_entry.id   AF-A0A381SVC2-F1
#
_cell.length_a   1.000
_cell.length_b   1.000
_cell.length_c   1.000
_cell.angle_alpha   90.00
_cell.angle_beta   90.00
_cell.angle_gamma   90.00
#
_symmetry.space_group_name_H-M   'P 1'
#
loop_
_entity.id
_entity.type
_entity.pdbx_description
1 polymer ?
#
loop_
_entity_poly.entity_id
_entity_poly.type
_entity_poly.pdbx_seq_one_letter_code
_entity_poly.pdbx_strand_id
1 'polypeptide(L)'
;MVRSFYLTSLFFLLFGCSVQTPVPEELILARIGSSILTIQDFIRRSEYTIRPIYCRQENYIHKKIVLNSLIAEKLTALEFEKEAQVTQKDKNRGGFLLGRREQAMRQIFFAEEFHSKTSVVDDEIRPAYELAGRTVNIEFLNLPDLEMATRIRDLVLGGVPLDSVHKNLWS
;
A
#
# COMPACT_ATOMS: atom_id res chain seq x y z
N MET A 1 45.54 -12.56 6.43
CA MET A 1 44.47 -12.76 5.43
C MET A 1 43.20 -11.94 5.67
N VAL A 2 43.25 -10.85 6.47
CA VAL A 2 42.06 -10.04 6.82
C VAL A 2 42.07 -8.64 6.16
N ARG A 3 43.24 -8.13 5.76
CA ARG A 3 43.39 -6.82 5.11
C ARG A 3 42.89 -6.76 3.65
N SER A 4 42.86 -7.90 2.93
CA SER A 4 42.47 -7.92 1.52
C SER A 4 40.95 -7.85 1.31
N PHE A 5 40.16 -8.27 2.30
CA PHE A 5 38.68 -8.22 2.25
C PHE A 5 38.12 -6.81 2.46
N TYR A 6 38.85 -5.92 3.14
CA TYR A 6 38.41 -4.53 3.31
C TYR A 6 38.57 -3.70 2.02
N LEU A 7 39.56 -4.03 1.17
CA LEU A 7 39.80 -3.32 -0.08
C LEU A 7 38.74 -3.63 -1.14
N THR A 8 38.24 -4.88 -1.18
CA THR A 8 37.20 -5.31 -2.12
C THR A 8 35.81 -4.74 -1.76
N SER A 9 35.52 -4.57 -0.47
CA SER A 9 34.29 -3.91 0.01
C SER A 9 34.24 -2.42 -0.36
N LEU A 10 35.38 -1.73 -0.39
CA LEU A 10 35.48 -0.31 -0.74
C LEU A 10 35.22 -0.05 -2.24
N PHE A 11 35.49 -1.03 -3.11
CA PHE A 11 35.34 -0.88 -4.57
C PHE A 11 33.87 -0.93 -5.03
N PHE A 12 33.01 -1.67 -4.34
CA PHE A 12 31.56 -1.72 -4.64
C PHE A 12 30.82 -0.41 -4.31
N LEU A 13 31.36 0.43 -3.43
CA LEU A 13 30.76 1.73 -3.07
C LEU A 13 30.95 2.82 -4.14
N LEU A 14 31.88 2.63 -5.10
CA LEU A 14 32.23 3.66 -6.09
C LEU A 14 31.49 3.54 -7.43
N PHE A 15 30.81 2.43 -7.70
CA PHE A 15 30.12 2.19 -8.99
C PHE A 15 28.60 2.45 -8.99
N GLY A 16 28.06 3.03 -7.92
CA GLY A 16 26.62 3.32 -7.80
C GLY A 16 26.11 4.53 -8.60
N CYS A 17 26.82 5.00 -9.63
CA CYS A 17 26.37 6.13 -10.45
C CYS A 17 25.45 5.62 -11.56
N SER A 18 24.15 5.54 -11.27
CA SER A 18 23.11 5.32 -12.29
C SER A 18 23.10 6.51 -13.25
N VAL A 19 23.66 6.34 -14.45
CA VAL A 19 23.55 7.33 -15.53
C VAL A 19 22.08 7.43 -15.93
N GLN A 20 21.48 8.59 -15.69
CA GLN A 20 20.11 8.85 -16.13
C GLN A 20 20.13 8.96 -17.67
N THR A 21 19.41 8.06 -18.34
CA THR A 21 19.23 8.15 -19.78
C THR A 21 18.52 9.46 -20.14
N PRO A 22 19.02 10.23 -21.12
CA PRO A 22 18.36 11.47 -21.51
C PRO A 22 16.97 11.17 -22.05
N VAL A 23 15.97 11.95 -21.60
CA VAL A 23 14.60 11.81 -22.07
C VAL A 23 14.51 12.26 -23.52
N PRO A 24 13.93 11.47 -24.44
CA PRO A 24 13.70 11.86 -25.82
C PRO A 24 12.92 13.18 -25.92
N GLU A 25 13.35 14.09 -26.81
CA GLU A 25 12.73 15.43 -26.95
C GLU A 25 11.23 15.34 -27.29
N GLU A 26 10.85 14.34 -28.09
CA GLU A 26 9.46 14.08 -28.51
C GLU A 26 8.51 13.78 -27.35
N LEU A 27 9.05 13.34 -26.20
CA LEU A 27 8.26 13.04 -25.02
C LEU A 27 8.13 14.24 -24.06
N ILE A 28 8.83 15.34 -24.34
CA ILE A 28 8.83 16.55 -23.51
C ILE A 28 7.67 17.45 -23.95
N LEU A 29 6.73 17.69 -23.04
CA LEU A 29 5.62 18.61 -23.25
C LEU A 29 5.97 20.05 -22.90
N ALA A 30 6.79 20.26 -21.86
CA ALA A 30 7.19 21.58 -21.41
C ALA A 30 8.54 21.56 -20.67
N ARG A 31 9.28 22.66 -20.77
CA ARG A 31 10.52 22.93 -20.03
C ARG A 31 10.27 24.09 -19.06
N ILE A 32 10.56 23.86 -17.78
CA ILE A 32 10.19 24.77 -16.68
C ILE A 32 11.45 24.95 -15.82
N GLY A 33 12.21 26.00 -16.09
CA GLY A 33 13.52 26.22 -15.46
C GLY A 33 14.46 25.04 -15.70
N SER A 34 14.96 24.44 -14.60
CA SER A 34 15.80 23.24 -14.63
C SER A 34 15.01 21.92 -14.72
N SER A 35 13.68 21.97 -14.66
CA SER A 35 12.81 20.79 -14.67
C SER A 35 12.13 20.59 -16.03
N ILE A 36 11.83 19.35 -16.37
CA ILE A 36 11.04 18.97 -17.54
C ILE A 36 9.71 18.37 -17.12
N LEU A 37 8.72 18.48 -18.01
CA LEU A 37 7.42 17.84 -17.88
C LEU A 37 7.19 16.97 -19.11
N THR A 38 6.97 15.67 -18.88
CA THR A 38 6.81 14.68 -19.96
C THR A 38 5.34 14.38 -20.24
N ILE A 39 5.07 13.74 -21.38
CA ILE A 39 3.73 13.21 -21.71
C ILE A 39 3.21 12.29 -20.60
N GLN A 40 4.08 11.43 -20.05
CA GLN A 40 3.70 10.49 -19.00
C GLN A 40 3.38 11.17 -17.67
N ASP A 41 4.02 12.29 -17.35
CA ASP A 41 3.66 13.08 -16.16
C ASP A 41 2.24 13.64 -16.27
N PHE A 42 1.90 14.14 -17.46
CA PHE A 42 0.55 14.63 -17.74
C PHE A 42 -0.49 13.52 -17.65
N ILE A 43 -0.25 12.37 -18.29
CA ILE A 43 -1.17 11.23 -18.30
C ILE A 43 -1.40 10.74 -16.87
N ARG A 44 -0.32 10.43 -16.12
CA ARG A 44 -0.43 9.93 -14.74
C ARG A 44 -1.20 10.90 -13.84
N ARG A 45 -0.95 12.20 -13.95
CA ARG A 45 -1.72 13.19 -13.19
C ARG A 45 -3.19 13.20 -13.61
N SER A 46 -3.48 13.11 -14.89
CA SER A 46 -4.83 13.18 -15.42
C SER A 46 -5.68 11.95 -15.09
N GLU A 47 -5.07 10.78 -14.95
CA GLU A 47 -5.75 9.49 -14.75
C GLU A 47 -5.78 9.06 -13.28
N TYR A 48 -4.67 9.25 -12.55
CA TYR A 48 -4.51 8.69 -11.21
C TYR A 48 -4.90 9.67 -10.09
N THR A 49 -5.42 10.85 -10.43
CA THR A 49 -5.93 11.79 -9.44
C THR A 49 -7.40 12.11 -9.69
N ILE A 50 -8.16 12.24 -8.60
CA ILE A 50 -9.57 12.65 -8.68
C ILE A 50 -9.61 14.09 -9.19
N ARG A 51 -10.30 14.30 -10.32
CA ARG A 51 -10.42 15.61 -10.97
C ARG A 51 -11.77 16.27 -10.67
N PRO A 52 -11.78 17.57 -10.34
CA PRO A 52 -12.98 18.38 -10.36
C PRO A 52 -13.75 18.28 -11.68
N ILE A 53 -15.07 18.50 -11.64
CA ILE A 53 -15.95 18.34 -12.81
C ILE A 53 -15.47 19.22 -13.99
N TYR A 54 -14.99 20.43 -13.71
CA TYR A 54 -14.53 21.41 -14.71
C TYR A 54 -13.20 21.05 -15.41
N CYS A 55 -12.53 19.95 -15.03
CA CYS A 55 -11.30 19.50 -15.69
C CYS A 55 -11.26 17.97 -15.89
N ARG A 56 -12.43 17.31 -15.83
CA ARG A 56 -12.53 15.84 -15.87
C ARG A 56 -12.60 15.25 -17.28
N GLN A 57 -13.13 16.01 -18.24
CA GLN A 57 -13.28 15.54 -19.63
C GLN A 57 -11.99 15.70 -20.45
N GLU A 58 -11.97 15.17 -21.67
CA GLU A 58 -10.81 15.15 -22.57
C GLU A 58 -10.70 16.34 -23.54
N ASN A 59 -11.55 17.36 -23.39
CA ASN A 59 -11.53 18.52 -24.26
C ASN A 59 -10.22 19.34 -24.09
N TYR A 60 -9.92 20.17 -25.08
CA TYR A 60 -8.68 20.97 -25.10
C TYR A 60 -8.55 21.88 -23.87
N ILE A 61 -9.64 22.50 -23.42
CA ILE A 61 -9.65 23.42 -22.28
C ILE A 61 -9.26 22.68 -21.00
N HIS A 62 -9.82 21.50 -20.75
CA HIS A 62 -9.56 20.71 -19.56
C HIS A 62 -8.12 20.18 -19.55
N LYS A 63 -7.62 19.73 -20.72
CA LYS A 63 -6.21 19.35 -20.87
C LYS A 63 -5.29 20.53 -20.58
N LYS A 64 -5.62 21.73 -21.07
CA LYS A 64 -4.87 22.96 -20.79
C LYS A 64 -4.89 23.33 -19.30
N ILE A 65 -6.02 23.17 -18.62
CA ILE A 65 -6.11 23.40 -17.16
C ILE A 65 -5.16 22.46 -16.42
N VAL A 66 -5.22 21.15 -16.70
CA VAL A 66 -4.36 20.15 -16.05
C VAL A 66 -2.88 20.45 -16.29
N LEU A 67 -2.51 20.79 -17.54
CA LEU A 67 -1.13 21.13 -17.89
C LEU A 67 -0.65 22.39 -17.16
N ASN A 68 -1.46 23.45 -17.14
CA ASN A 68 -1.12 24.69 -16.45
C ASN A 68 -0.98 24.47 -14.94
N SER A 69 -1.83 23.63 -14.33
CA SER A 69 -1.69 23.26 -12.92
C SER A 69 -0.37 22.55 -12.66
N LEU A 70 0.03 21.59 -13.51
CA LEU A 70 1.33 20.91 -13.37
C LEU A 70 2.52 21.86 -13.54
N ILE A 71 2.44 22.80 -14.48
CA ILE A 71 3.47 23.83 -14.67
C ILE A 71 3.58 24.70 -13.42
N ALA A 72 2.44 25.15 -12.87
CA ALA A 72 2.40 25.95 -11.65
C ALA A 72 2.97 25.19 -10.44
N GLU A 73 2.60 23.92 -10.26
CA GLU A 73 3.14 23.05 -9.19
C GLU A 73 4.67 22.95 -9.29
N LYS A 74 5.22 22.75 -10.51
CA LYS A 74 6.69 22.69 -10.73
C LYS A 74 7.39 24.02 -10.47
N LEU A 75 6.81 25.14 -10.92
CA LEU A 75 7.36 26.47 -10.63
C LEU A 75 7.42 26.74 -9.13
N THR A 76 6.35 26.42 -8.41
CA THR A 76 6.30 26.55 -6.95
C THR A 76 7.32 25.64 -6.27
N ALA A 77 7.51 24.41 -6.75
CA ALA A 77 8.52 23.51 -6.21
C ALA A 77 9.94 24.06 -6.40
N LEU A 78 10.25 24.60 -7.58
CA LEU A 78 11.56 25.22 -7.85
C LEU A 78 11.81 26.44 -6.97
N GLU A 79 10.81 27.28 -6.75
CA GLU A 79 10.96 28.45 -5.89
C GLU A 79 11.14 28.03 -4.42
N PHE A 80 10.36 27.06 -3.97
CA PHE A 80 10.51 26.49 -2.65
C PHE A 80 11.88 25.83 -2.44
N GLU A 81 12.47 25.20 -3.47
CA GLU A 81 13.84 24.66 -3.38
C GLU A 81 14.88 25.77 -3.20
N LYS A 82 14.75 26.90 -3.89
CA LYS A 82 15.64 28.06 -3.70
C LYS A 82 15.53 28.61 -2.28
N GLU A 83 14.31 28.78 -1.78
CA GLU A 83 14.06 29.31 -0.43
C GLU A 83 14.47 28.33 0.68
N ALA A 84 14.28 27.02 0.47
CA ALA A 84 14.66 25.98 1.43
C ALA A 84 16.18 25.82 1.60
N GLN A 85 16.97 26.27 0.63
CA GLN A 85 18.43 26.38 0.78
C GLN A 85 18.83 27.53 1.72
N VAL A 86 18.00 28.58 1.82
CA VAL A 86 18.23 29.76 2.66
C VAL A 86 17.66 29.54 4.07
N THR A 87 16.50 28.89 4.18
CA THR A 87 15.79 28.63 5.45
C THR A 87 15.94 27.15 5.83
N GLN A 88 16.97 26.85 6.63
CA GLN A 88 17.33 25.47 6.99
C GLN A 88 16.33 24.79 7.94
N LYS A 89 16.05 23.51 7.67
CA LYS A 89 15.67 22.44 8.61
C LYS A 89 14.34 22.58 9.37
N ASP A 90 13.23 22.45 8.66
CA ASP A 90 12.04 21.87 9.30
C ASP A 90 12.24 20.36 9.50
N LYS A 91 12.51 19.93 10.74
CA LYS A 91 12.68 18.52 11.12
C LYS A 91 11.45 17.68 10.76
N ASN A 92 10.26 18.28 10.76
CA ASN A 92 9.01 17.57 10.46
C ASN A 92 8.93 17.17 8.99
N ARG A 93 9.47 17.99 8.08
CA ARG A 93 9.49 17.71 6.63
C ARG A 93 10.31 16.46 6.32
N GLY A 94 11.49 16.32 6.94
CA GLY A 94 12.35 15.16 6.74
C GLY A 94 11.68 13.85 7.15
N GLY A 95 11.06 13.83 8.34
CA GLY A 95 10.30 12.68 8.83
C GLY A 95 9.10 12.33 7.93
N PHE A 96 8.36 13.34 7.47
CA PHE A 96 7.22 13.13 6.58
C PHE A 96 7.62 12.49 5.24
N LEU A 97 8.66 13.02 4.59
CA LEU A 97 9.15 12.49 3.32
C LEU A 97 9.71 11.06 3.49
N LEU A 98 10.44 10.81 4.57
CA LEU A 98 10.94 9.48 4.90
C LEU A 98 9.79 8.49 5.09
N GLY A 99 8.78 8.85 5.90
CA GLY A 99 7.61 8.01 6.14
C GLY A 99 6.85 7.69 4.85
N ARG A 100 6.66 8.67 3.94
CA ARG A 100 6.03 8.42 2.64
C ARG A 100 6.85 7.46 1.77
N ARG A 101 8.17 7.61 1.75
CA ARG A 101 9.06 6.71 1.02
C ARG A 101 8.95 5.29 1.58
N GLU A 102 9.00 5.13 2.89
CA GLU A 102 8.86 3.81 3.53
C GLU A 102 7.50 3.16 3.22
N GLN A 103 6.40 3.91 3.25
CA GLN A 103 5.08 3.38 2.90
C GLN A 103 5.01 2.94 1.44
N ALA A 104 5.58 3.71 0.51
CA ALA A 104 5.65 3.31 -0.90
C ALA A 104 6.50 2.03 -1.08
N MET A 105 7.64 1.93 -0.39
CA MET A 105 8.49 0.73 -0.44
C MET A 105 7.76 -0.50 0.12
N ARG A 106 6.95 -0.35 1.18
CA ARG A 106 6.13 -1.45 1.74
C ARG A 106 5.10 -1.94 0.75
N GLN A 107 4.45 -1.03 0.02
CA GLN A 107 3.47 -1.40 -1.01
C GLN A 107 4.13 -2.18 -2.16
N ILE A 108 5.29 -1.72 -2.62
CA ILE A 108 6.08 -2.41 -3.66
C ILE A 108 6.50 -3.80 -3.17
N PHE A 109 7.09 -3.87 -1.96
CA PHE A 109 7.51 -5.13 -1.36
C PHE A 109 6.35 -6.12 -1.21
N PHE A 110 5.19 -5.64 -0.75
CA PHE A 110 3.99 -6.48 -0.64
C PHE A 110 3.53 -7.00 -2.00
N ALA A 111 3.50 -6.13 -3.02
CA ALA A 111 3.10 -6.50 -4.37
C ALA A 111 4.05 -7.54 -4.99
N GLU A 112 5.35 -7.33 -4.86
CA GLU A 112 6.38 -8.18 -5.46
C GLU A 112 6.54 -9.51 -4.70
N GLU A 113 6.63 -9.49 -3.38
CA GLU A 113 6.97 -10.67 -2.61
C GLU A 113 5.77 -11.54 -2.23
N PHE A 114 4.60 -10.94 -2.03
CA PHE A 114 3.42 -11.67 -1.59
C PHE A 114 2.41 -11.80 -2.71
N HIS A 115 1.90 -10.67 -3.22
CA HIS A 115 0.82 -10.70 -4.19
C HIS A 115 1.22 -11.37 -5.51
N SER A 116 2.40 -11.07 -6.06
CA SER A 116 2.83 -11.64 -7.35
C SER A 116 3.19 -13.13 -7.28
N LYS A 117 3.62 -13.60 -6.11
CA LYS A 117 4.07 -15.00 -5.89
C LYS A 117 2.97 -15.91 -5.36
N THR A 118 1.84 -15.36 -4.95
CA THR A 118 0.71 -16.13 -4.45
C THR A 118 -0.26 -16.41 -5.58
N SER A 119 -0.42 -17.69 -5.93
CA SER A 119 -1.53 -18.18 -6.74
C SER A 119 -2.42 -19.06 -5.86
N VAL A 120 -3.65 -18.65 -5.63
CA VAL A 120 -4.63 -19.50 -4.92
C VAL A 120 -5.36 -20.33 -5.96
N VAL A 121 -5.45 -21.65 -5.75
CA VAL A 121 -6.16 -22.55 -6.66
C VAL A 121 -7.66 -22.38 -6.44
N ASP A 122 -8.45 -22.33 -7.52
CA ASP A 122 -9.91 -22.13 -7.46
C ASP A 122 -10.64 -23.16 -6.57
N ASP A 123 -10.10 -24.39 -6.49
CA ASP A 123 -10.64 -25.46 -5.63
C ASP A 123 -10.56 -25.14 -4.13
N GLU A 124 -9.63 -24.28 -3.70
CA GLU A 124 -9.53 -23.80 -2.31
C GLU A 124 -10.42 -22.57 -2.05
N ILE A 125 -10.67 -21.75 -3.09
CA ILE A 125 -11.48 -20.53 -2.98
C ILE A 125 -12.95 -20.86 -2.79
N ARG A 126 -13.48 -21.82 -3.56
CA ARG A 126 -14.91 -22.19 -3.54
C ARG A 126 -15.44 -22.60 -2.16
N PRO A 127 -14.82 -23.54 -1.41
CA PRO A 127 -15.32 -23.91 -0.09
C PRO A 127 -15.22 -22.76 0.92
N ALA A 128 -14.16 -21.95 0.85
CA ALA A 128 -14.01 -20.77 1.71
C ALA A 128 -15.08 -19.70 1.43
N TYR A 129 -15.41 -19.49 0.16
CA TYR A 129 -16.47 -18.58 -0.27
C TYR A 129 -17.86 -19.06 0.20
N GLU A 130 -18.15 -20.36 0.03
CA GLU A 130 -19.39 -20.95 0.54
C GLU A 130 -19.51 -20.85 2.06
N LEU A 131 -18.40 -21.01 2.79
CA LEU A 131 -18.37 -20.83 4.24
C LEU A 131 -18.59 -19.37 4.65
N ALA A 132 -17.97 -18.41 3.96
CA ALA A 132 -18.12 -16.99 4.25
C ALA A 132 -19.56 -16.49 4.08
N GLY A 133 -20.36 -17.14 3.22
CA GLY A 133 -21.78 -16.84 3.04
C GLY A 133 -22.71 -17.45 4.10
N ARG A 134 -22.22 -18.32 5.00
CA ARG A 134 -23.06 -18.98 6.01
C ARG A 134 -23.20 -18.11 7.25
N THR A 135 -24.44 -17.83 7.63
CA THR A 135 -24.76 -17.34 8.98
C THR A 135 -25.11 -18.55 9.84
N VAL A 136 -24.40 -18.75 10.95
CA VAL A 136 -24.67 -19.81 11.93
C VAL A 136 -25.05 -19.19 13.27
N ASN A 137 -26.16 -19.66 13.84
CA ASN A 137 -26.51 -19.38 15.23
C ASN A 137 -25.84 -20.46 16.08
N ILE A 138 -24.98 -20.02 17.01
CA ILE A 138 -24.22 -20.91 17.87
C ILE A 138 -24.69 -20.69 19.30
N GLU A 139 -25.16 -21.76 19.92
CA GLU A 139 -25.37 -21.85 21.37
C GLU A 139 -24.15 -22.55 21.97
N PHE A 140 -23.55 -21.96 23.00
CA PHE A 140 -22.40 -22.54 23.68
C PHE A 140 -22.56 -22.44 25.19
N LEU A 141 -21.97 -23.40 25.89
CA LEU A 141 -21.91 -23.45 27.34
C LEU A 141 -20.45 -23.48 27.77
N ASN A 142 -20.07 -22.56 28.65
CA ASN A 142 -18.73 -22.57 29.21
C ASN A 142 -18.72 -23.41 30.50
N LEU A 143 -17.76 -24.34 30.60
CA LEU A 143 -17.68 -25.31 31.69
C LEU A 143 -16.26 -25.28 32.28
N PRO A 144 -16.12 -25.43 33.61
CA PRO A 144 -14.84 -25.24 34.29
C PRO A 144 -13.83 -26.36 34.06
N ASP A 145 -14.29 -27.57 33.68
CA ASP A 145 -13.43 -28.74 33.55
C ASP A 145 -13.81 -29.62 32.35
N LEU A 146 -12.80 -30.31 31.80
CA LEU A 146 -12.91 -31.19 30.64
C LEU A 146 -13.76 -32.43 30.95
N GLU A 147 -13.67 -32.97 32.17
CA GLU A 147 -14.49 -34.12 32.56
C GLU A 147 -15.98 -33.74 32.57
N MET A 148 -16.30 -32.56 33.07
CA MET A 148 -17.66 -32.02 33.04
C MET A 148 -18.15 -31.75 31.61
N ALA A 149 -17.28 -31.18 30.76
CA ALA A 149 -17.59 -30.91 29.36
C ALA A 149 -17.86 -32.19 28.55
N THR A 150 -17.08 -33.26 28.78
CA THR A 150 -17.30 -34.55 28.10
C THR A 150 -18.59 -35.20 28.55
N ARG A 151 -18.89 -35.24 29.86
CA ARG A 151 -20.17 -35.75 30.37
C ARG A 151 -21.38 -34.99 29.81
N ILE A 152 -21.31 -33.66 29.76
CA ILE A 152 -22.40 -32.84 29.21
C ILE A 152 -22.54 -33.04 27.70
N ARG A 153 -21.43 -33.13 26.95
CA ARG A 153 -21.46 -33.47 25.52
C ARG A 153 -22.15 -34.81 25.30
N ASP A 154 -21.82 -35.83 26.09
CA ASP A 154 -22.38 -37.16 25.95
C ASP A 154 -23.89 -37.17 26.29
N LEU A 155 -24.34 -36.34 27.25
CA LEU A 155 -25.77 -36.11 27.54
C LEU A 155 -26.51 -35.41 26.39
N VAL A 156 -25.89 -34.40 25.77
CA VAL A 156 -26.47 -33.70 24.61
C VAL A 156 -26.55 -34.62 23.40
N LEU A 157 -25.51 -35.44 23.14
CA LEU A 157 -25.54 -36.48 22.10
C LEU A 157 -26.60 -37.55 22.39
N GLY A 158 -26.90 -37.82 23.66
CA GLY A 158 -27.99 -38.68 24.11
C GLY A 158 -29.40 -38.09 23.96
N GLY A 159 -29.53 -36.87 23.42
CA GLY A 159 -30.82 -36.24 23.10
C GLY A 159 -31.32 -35.23 24.14
N VAL A 160 -30.52 -34.90 25.16
CA VAL A 160 -30.88 -33.86 26.15
C VAL A 160 -30.62 -32.47 25.54
N PRO A 161 -31.61 -31.56 25.51
CA PRO A 161 -31.41 -30.20 24.99
C PRO A 161 -30.38 -29.41 25.81
N LEU A 162 -29.51 -28.64 25.14
CA LEU A 162 -28.48 -27.84 25.81
C LEU A 162 -29.08 -26.80 26.77
N ASP A 163 -30.22 -26.21 26.41
CA ASP A 163 -30.99 -25.31 27.27
C ASP A 163 -31.41 -25.94 28.60
N SER A 164 -31.78 -27.22 28.58
CA SER A 164 -32.14 -27.97 29.79
C SER A 164 -30.92 -28.18 30.68
N VAL A 165 -29.75 -28.46 30.09
CA VAL A 165 -28.50 -28.58 30.84
C VAL A 165 -28.11 -27.25 31.47
N HIS A 166 -28.17 -26.15 30.71
CA HIS A 166 -27.88 -24.80 31.22
C HIS A 166 -28.79 -24.44 32.42
N LYS A 167 -30.11 -24.68 32.31
CA LYS A 167 -31.07 -24.38 33.40
C LYS A 167 -30.76 -25.14 34.69
N ASN A 168 -30.32 -26.39 34.61
CA ASN A 168 -30.05 -27.21 35.80
C ASN A 168 -28.69 -26.93 36.45
N LEU A 169 -27.72 -26.41 35.70
CA LEU A 169 -26.39 -26.06 36.25
C LEU A 169 -26.40 -24.71 36.98
N TRP A 170 -27.32 -23.81 36.62
CA TRP A 170 -27.37 -22.44 37.12
C TRP A 170 -28.65 -22.10 37.92
N SER A 171 -29.47 -23.10 38.30
CA SER A 171 -30.55 -22.93 39.29
C SER A 171 -30.04 -23.20 40.71
#